data_AF-A0A3G7TK81-F1
#
_entry.id   AF-A0A3G7TK81-F1
#
_cell.length_a   1.000
_cell.length_b   1.000
_cell.length_c   1.000
_cell.angle_alpha   90.00
_cell.angle_beta   90.00
_cell.angle_gamma   90.00
#
_symmetry.space_group_name_H-M   'P 1'
#
loop_
_entity.id
_entity.type
_entity.pdbx_description
1 polymer ?
#
loop_
_entity_poly.entity_id
_entity_poly.type
_entity_poly.pdbx_seq_one_letter_code
_entity_poly.pdbx_strand_id
1 'polypeptide(L)' 'MSVTYLPLEAWNKHWKHDGSRVRCRLCGSAQGLTDASAFSHALGCKARSVKAQYPGQELASILHQKIQSGLF' A
#
# COMPACT_ATOMS: atom_id res chain seq x y z
N MET A 1 -7.00 -7.13 -23.32
CA MET A 1 -6.05 -6.01 -23.19
C MET A 1 -5.65 -5.93 -21.72
N SER A 2 -4.40 -6.28 -21.40
CA SER A 2 -3.89 -6.21 -20.03
C SER A 2 -3.60 -4.76 -19.70
N VAL A 3 -4.59 -4.04 -19.14
CA VAL A 3 -4.33 -2.72 -18.57
C VAL A 3 -3.47 -2.97 -17.34
N THR A 4 -2.15 -2.83 -17.50
CA THR A 4 -1.21 -2.74 -16.38
C THR A 4 -1.68 -1.58 -15.53
N TYR A 5 -2.40 -1.89 -14.45
CA TYR A 5 -2.84 -0.87 -13.51
C TYR A 5 -1.62 -0.50 -12.67
N LEU A 6 -0.80 0.38 -13.25
CA LEU A 6 0.48 0.86 -12.74
C LEU A 6 0.43 1.29 -11.26
N PRO A 7 -0.66 1.91 -10.75
CA PRO A 7 -0.70 2.32 -9.34
C PRO A 7 -0.75 1.13 -8.37
N LEU A 8 -1.49 0.06 -8.66
CA LEU A 8 -1.55 -1.13 -7.80
C LEU A 8 -0.25 -1.94 -7.88
N GLU A 9 0.36 -2.02 -9.07
CA GLU A 9 1.67 -2.66 -9.23
C GLU A 9 2.75 -1.91 -8.46
N ALA A 10 2.77 -0.57 -8.54
CA ALA A 10 3.68 0.26 -7.77
C ALA A 10 3.45 0.11 -6.26
N TRP A 11 2.18 0.05 -5.82
CA TRP A 11 1.83 -0.22 -4.43
C TRP A 11 2.34 -1.59 -3.99
N ASN A 12 2.11 -2.63 -4.80
CA ASN A 12 2.53 -4.01 -4.54
C ASN A 12 4.06 -4.19 -4.51
N LYS A 13 4.85 -3.26 -5.09
CA LYS A 13 6.33 -3.30 -4.95
C LYS A 13 6.79 -2.98 -3.53
N HIS A 14 6.08 -2.10 -2.83
CA HIS A 14 6.45 -1.62 -1.50
C HIS A 14 5.71 -2.38 -0.40
N TRP A 15 4.48 -2.77 -0.69
CA TRP A 15 3.54 -3.32 0.27
C TRP A 15 3.12 -4.74 -0.09
N LYS A 16 2.85 -5.53 0.95
CA LYS A 16 2.20 -6.83 0.84
C LYS A 16 0.93 -6.78 1.65
N HIS A 17 -0.20 -7.03 0.99
CA HIS A 17 -1.48 -7.22 1.65
C HIS A 17 -1.57 -8.65 2.20
N ASP A 18 -1.92 -8.80 3.47
CA ASP A 18 -2.02 -10.08 4.18
C ASP A 18 -3.28 -10.07 5.05
N GLY A 19 -4.41 -10.42 4.44
CA GLY A 19 -5.73 -10.36 5.08
C GLY A 19 -6.08 -8.93 5.52
N SER A 20 -6.21 -8.72 6.82
CA SER A 20 -6.54 -7.40 7.41
C SER A 20 -5.32 -6.52 7.67
N ARG A 21 -4.12 -6.94 7.28
CA ARG A 21 -2.87 -6.24 7.55
C ARG A 21 -2.14 -5.88 6.26
N VAL A 22 -1.38 -4.80 6.32
CA VAL A 22 -0.39 -4.44 5.31
C VAL A 22 0.99 -4.55 5.89
N ARG A 23 1.90 -5.14 5.12
CA ARG A 23 3.29 -5.38 5.49
C ARG A 23 4.23 -4.64 4.55
N CYS A 24 5.24 -3.97 5.08
CA CYS A 24 6.34 -3.46 4.26
C CYS A 24 7.17 -4.63 3.75
N ARG A 25 7.45 -4.69 2.45
CA ARG A 25 8.27 -5.76 1.87
C ARG A 25 9.75 -5.67 2.21
N LEU A 26 10.26 -4.49 2.58
CA LEU A 26 11.67 -4.28 2.90
C LEU A 26 11.99 -4.60 4.37
N CYS A 27 11.21 -4.07 5.31
CA CYS A 27 11.47 -4.29 6.74
C CYS A 27 10.58 -5.34 7.40
N GLY A 28 9.54 -5.82 6.72
CA GLY A 28 8.64 -6.82 7.26
C GLY A 28 7.68 -6.33 8.35
N SER A 29 7.76 -5.06 8.78
CA SER A 29 6.78 -4.46 9.70
C SER A 29 5.37 -4.61 9.14
N ALA A 30 4.39 -4.83 10.02
CA ALA A 30 3.00 -5.02 9.64
C ALA A 30 2.08 -4.15 10.49
N GLN A 31 1.12 -3.51 9.84
CA GLN A 31 0.12 -2.65 10.47
C GLN A 31 -1.28 -3.04 9.97
N GLY A 32 -2.32 -2.73 10.75
CA GLY A 32 -3.68 -2.95 10.31
C GLY A 32 -4.00 -2.11 9.08
N LEU A 33 -4.71 -2.67 8.10
CA LEU A 33 -5.06 -1.95 6.87
C LEU A 33 -6.06 -0.82 7.15
N THR A 34 -6.93 -1.01 8.14
CA THR A 34 -7.92 -0.02 8.58
C THR A 34 -7.38 0.96 9.61
N ASP A 35 -6.09 0.85 9.95
CA ASP A 35 -5.45 1.80 10.85
C ASP A 35 -5.30 3.14 10.13
N ALA A 36 -5.86 4.19 10.73
CA ALA A 36 -5.82 5.55 10.18
C ALA A 36 -4.47 6.24 10.41
N SER A 37 -3.61 5.67 11.26
CA SER A 37 -2.29 6.22 11.55
C SER A 37 -1.29 5.96 10.43
N ALA A 38 -0.20 6.75 10.43
CA ALA A 38 0.89 6.58 9.48
C ALA A 38 1.58 5.22 9.69
N PHE A 39 2.07 4.64 8.59
CA PHE A 39 2.74 3.35 8.64
C PHE A 39 4.05 3.42 9.42
N SER A 40 4.19 2.53 10.41
CA SER A 40 5.39 2.44 11.24
C SER A 40 6.39 1.41 10.71
N HIS A 41 7.45 1.89 10.07
CA HIS A 41 8.58 1.06 9.62
C HIS A 41 9.51 0.69 10.78
N ALA A 42 10.19 -0.46 10.65
CA ALA A 42 11.30 -0.79 11.53
C ALA A 42 12.48 0.19 11.36
N LEU A 43 13.31 0.31 12.39
CA LEU A 43 14.51 1.15 12.37
C LEU A 43 15.45 0.72 11.22
N GLY A 44 15.97 1.68 10.46
CA GLY A 44 16.87 1.42 9.32
C GLY A 44 16.18 0.95 8.03
N CYS A 45 14.85 0.89 7.98
CA CYS A 45 14.13 0.54 6.75
C CYS A 45 14.40 1.58 5.65
N LYS A 46 14.85 1.11 4.47
CA LYS A 46 15.06 1.97 3.29
C LYS A 46 13.77 2.56 2.72
N ALA A 47 12.62 1.93 2.99
CA ALA A 47 11.31 2.47 2.60
C ALA A 47 10.79 3.54 3.57
N ARG A 48 11.45 3.72 4.73
CA ARG A 48 11.11 4.81 5.66
C ARG A 48 11.43 6.13 4.96
N SER A 49 10.40 6.92 4.71
CA SER A 49 10.53 8.24 4.11
C SER A 49 10.26 9.33 5.14
N VAL A 50 10.65 10.57 4.83
CA VAL A 50 10.30 11.75 5.64
C VAL A 50 8.79 12.00 5.64
N LYS A 51 8.11 11.61 4.55
CA LYS A 51 6.65 11.70 4.44
C LYS A 51 6.01 10.49 5.12
N ALA A 52 4.94 10.76 5.86
CA ALA A 52 4.05 9.73 6.36
C ALA A 52 3.44 8.94 5.19
N GLN A 53 3.48 7.62 5.29
CA GLN A 53 2.90 6.71 4.31
C GLN A 53 1.62 6.12 4.89
N TYR A 54 0.57 6.05 4.07
CA TYR A 54 -0.75 5.58 4.50
C TYR A 54 -1.21 4.46 3.58
N PRO A 55 -0.60 3.27 3.66
CA PRO A 55 -0.82 2.19 2.71
C PRO A 55 -2.29 1.78 2.56
N GLY A 56 -3.09 1.86 3.63
CA GLY A 56 -4.53 1.62 3.57
C GLY A 56 -5.29 2.66 2.75
N GLN A 57 -5.02 3.95 2.95
CA GLN A 57 -5.64 5.05 2.19
C GLN A 57 -5.18 5.07 0.73
N GLU A 58 -3.90 4.79 0.48
CA GLU A 58 -3.32 4.62 -0.85
C GLU A 58 -4.04 3.50 -1.61
N LEU A 59 -4.21 2.34 -0.97
CA LEU A 59 -4.91 1.20 -1.56
C LEU A 59 -6.39 1.52 -1.82
N ALA A 60 -7.09 2.16 -0.88
CA ALA A 60 -8.49 2.55 -1.07
C ALA A 60 -8.65 3.51 -2.26
N SER A 61 -7.75 4.48 -2.41
CA SER A 61 -7.77 5.43 -3.53
C SER A 61 -7.53 4.72 -4.87
N ILE A 62 -6.57 3.80 -4.91
CA ILE A 62 -6.29 2.94 -6.07
C ILE A 62 -7.53 2.13 -6.45
N LEU A 63 -8.17 1.49 -5.47
CA LEU A 63 -9.36 0.70 -5.70
C LEU A 63 -10.48 1.59 -6.23
N HIS A 64 -10.80 2.71 -5.57
CA HIS A 64 -11.83 3.65 -6.05
C HIS A 64 -11.60 4.12 -7.49
N GLN A 65 -10.37 4.47 -7.86
CA GLN A 65 -10.03 4.83 -9.24
C GLN A 65 -10.29 3.68 -10.22
N LYS A 66 -9.91 2.45 -9.84
CA LYS A 66 -10.15 1.26 -10.64
C LYS A 66 -11.66 0.99 -10.82
N ILE A 67 -12.44 1.17 -9.75
CA ILE A 67 -13.91 1.06 -9.76
C ILE A 67 -14.53 2.10 -10.69
N GLN A 68 -14.17 3.38 -10.51
CA GLN A 68 -14.70 4.48 -11.34
C GLN A 68 -14.33 4.35 -12.82
N SER A 69 -13.19 3.73 -13.12
CA SER A 69 -12.75 3.49 -14.50
C SER A 69 -13.45 2.30 -15.16
N GLY A 70 -14.32 1.57 -14.44
CA GLY A 70 -14.97 0.36 -14.94
C GLY A 70 -14.01 -0.79 -15.22
N LEU A 71 -12.79 -0.74 -14.68
CA LEU A 71 -11.73 -1.72 -14.89
C LEU A 71 -11.87 -2.82 -13.84
N PHE A 72 -12.71 -3.83 -14.07
CA PHE A 72 -12.82 -5.00 -13.20
C PHE A 72 -12.59 -6.29 -13.98
#